data_AF-S9U052-F1
#
_entry.id   AF-S9U052-F1
#
_cell.length_a   1.000
_cell.length_b   1.000
_cell.length_c   1.000
_cell.angle_alpha   90.00
_cell.angle_beta   90.00
_cell.angle_gamma   90.00
#
_symmetry.space_group_name_H-M   'P 1'
#
loop_
_entity.id
_entity.type
_entity.pdbx_description
1 polymer ?
#
loop_
_entity_poly.entity_id
_entity_poly.type
_entity_poly.pdbx_seq_one_letter_code
_entity_poly.pdbx_strand_id
1 'polypeptide(L)'
;MDSLYFIGKAQFYQLATHISLYHEDSSPAYRHVADECLRAVGLRPERFTFWNVPMMSGYLGKAIPLDIHGGYVLVDEEKVLPMAKSYGVLRYAFLSSAVRARQGGRWRYDFMTMNATLGIGVVAGFLTLSFGRKRVGFFRRRPVGAVVTSFGVCFLTTLISRQVIKGLGLGVVQAQGSHKKALTCLQCVDCLEDVNTYTRNQVAELQAQTIPQQPGMPPPPEEYVKRFQKNKDLQCKLLETDMDEVRLIRKYMGPKLCEVHKGLRADPQHYREEHGLLLLPADRAAAQERPALPES
;
A
#
# COMPACT_ATOMS: atom_id res chain seq x y z
N MET A 1 0.14 -9.05 0.60
CA MET A 1 0.09 -10.14 1.59
C MET A 1 -0.77 -9.81 2.81
N ASP A 2 -0.35 -8.93 3.74
CA ASP A 2 -1.09 -8.72 5.00
C ASP A 2 -2.56 -8.33 4.82
N SER A 3 -2.86 -7.42 3.90
CA SER A 3 -4.25 -6.99 3.62
C SER A 3 -5.11 -8.12 3.06
N LEU A 4 -4.53 -8.95 2.22
CA LEU A 4 -5.20 -10.09 1.59
C LEU A 4 -5.61 -11.12 2.64
N TYR A 5 -4.76 -11.40 3.64
CA TYR A 5 -5.09 -12.32 4.73
C TYR A 5 -6.37 -11.93 5.48
N PHE A 6 -6.59 -10.64 5.72
CA PHE A 6 -7.77 -10.18 6.47
C PHE A 6 -9.02 -10.04 5.61
N ILE A 7 -8.89 -9.69 4.33
CA ILE A 7 -10.03 -9.46 3.43
C ILE A 7 -10.50 -10.79 2.81
N GLY A 8 -9.56 -11.68 2.49
CA GLY A 8 -9.81 -12.96 1.85
C GLY A 8 -8.80 -14.02 2.30
N LYS A 9 -9.05 -14.65 3.47
CA LYS A 9 -8.17 -15.71 4.00
C LYS A 9 -7.93 -16.84 3.00
N ALA A 10 -8.98 -17.28 2.30
CA ALA A 10 -8.85 -18.33 1.29
C ALA A 10 -7.91 -17.92 0.15
N GLN A 11 -8.08 -16.70 -0.38
CA GLN A 11 -7.20 -16.15 -1.43
C GLN A 11 -5.76 -16.01 -0.94
N PHE A 12 -5.57 -15.56 0.31
CA PHE A 12 -4.23 -15.50 0.90
C PHE A 12 -3.57 -16.87 0.99
N TYR A 13 -4.28 -17.90 1.47
CA TYR A 13 -3.71 -19.24 1.56
C TYR A 13 -3.45 -19.84 0.18
N GLN A 14 -4.33 -19.60 -0.80
CA GLN A 14 -4.08 -19.98 -2.19
C GLN A 14 -2.79 -19.34 -2.72
N LEU A 15 -2.61 -18.04 -2.49
CA LEU A 15 -1.40 -17.32 -2.88
C LEU A 15 -0.16 -17.84 -2.14
N ALA A 16 -0.24 -18.09 -0.84
CA ALA A 16 0.89 -18.60 -0.06
C ALA A 16 1.30 -20.00 -0.53
N THR A 17 0.34 -20.87 -0.80
CA THR A 17 0.57 -22.19 -1.40
C THR A 17 1.18 -22.04 -2.80
N HIS A 18 0.66 -21.12 -3.61
CA HIS A 18 1.19 -20.85 -4.95
C HIS A 18 2.64 -20.41 -4.90
N ILE A 19 3.00 -19.42 -4.07
CA ILE A 19 4.40 -18.97 -3.88
C ILE A 19 5.27 -20.13 -3.41
N SER A 20 4.79 -20.94 -2.46
CA SER A 20 5.56 -22.05 -1.91
C SER A 20 5.85 -23.14 -2.94
N LEU A 21 4.95 -23.37 -3.88
CA LEU A 21 5.06 -24.39 -4.92
C LEU A 21 5.74 -23.87 -6.21
N TYR A 22 5.54 -22.59 -6.54
CA TYR A 22 5.92 -21.99 -7.82
C TYR A 22 6.66 -20.69 -7.57
N HIS A 23 7.98 -20.79 -7.43
CA HIS A 23 8.89 -19.64 -7.42
C HIS A 23 10.20 -20.01 -8.10
N GLU A 24 10.84 -19.01 -8.68
CA GLU A 24 12.17 -19.08 -9.27
C GLU A 24 12.99 -17.89 -8.78
N ASP A 25 14.31 -17.96 -8.90
CA ASP A 25 15.15 -16.80 -8.61
C ASP A 25 14.81 -15.65 -9.57
N SER A 26 14.65 -14.44 -9.03
CA SER A 26 14.40 -13.26 -9.87
C SER A 26 15.56 -12.99 -10.82
N SER A 27 15.24 -12.48 -12.00
CA SER A 27 16.24 -12.06 -12.98
C SER A 27 17.11 -10.92 -12.45
N PRO A 28 18.36 -10.77 -12.95
CA PRO A 28 19.28 -9.71 -12.53
C PRO A 28 18.68 -8.31 -12.66
N ALA A 29 17.86 -8.08 -13.70
CA ALA A 29 17.17 -6.83 -13.97
C ALA A 29 16.26 -6.40 -12.81
N TYR A 30 15.29 -7.23 -12.43
CA TYR A 30 14.34 -6.90 -11.36
C TYR A 30 15.00 -6.92 -9.99
N ARG A 31 15.99 -7.79 -9.80
CA ARG A 31 16.81 -7.80 -8.58
C ARG A 31 17.56 -6.49 -8.40
N HIS A 32 18.17 -5.94 -9.45
CA HIS A 32 18.87 -4.66 -9.39
C HIS A 32 17.93 -3.52 -8.99
N VAL A 33 16.76 -3.41 -9.64
CA VAL A 33 15.75 -2.39 -9.30
C VAL A 33 15.28 -2.53 -7.85
N ALA A 34 15.04 -3.77 -7.39
CA ALA A 34 14.63 -4.05 -6.02
C ALA A 34 15.72 -3.68 -5.01
N ASP A 35 16.99 -4.01 -5.28
CA ASP A 35 18.15 -3.70 -4.46
C ASP A 35 18.30 -2.19 -4.25
N GLU A 36 18.26 -1.41 -5.34
CA GLU A 36 18.31 0.05 -5.28
C GLU A 36 17.17 0.62 -4.43
N CYS A 37 15.96 0.11 -4.62
CA CYS A 37 14.78 0.57 -3.89
C CYS A 37 14.85 0.21 -2.39
N LEU A 38 15.32 -0.98 -2.06
CA LEU A 38 15.54 -1.41 -0.67
C LEU A 38 16.59 -0.52 0.01
N ARG A 39 17.72 -0.26 -0.66
CA ARG A 39 18.78 0.63 -0.15
C ARG A 39 18.32 2.07 0.00
N ALA A 40 17.57 2.60 -0.97
CA ALA A 40 17.00 3.95 -0.91
C ALA A 40 16.10 4.17 0.32
N VAL A 41 15.47 3.09 0.78
CA VAL A 41 14.64 3.07 1.99
C VAL A 41 15.44 2.62 3.22
N GLY A 42 16.76 2.39 3.13
CA GLY A 42 17.61 2.02 4.27
C GLY A 42 17.39 0.58 4.78
N LEU A 43 16.83 -0.29 3.94
CA LEU A 43 16.82 -1.73 4.15
C LEU A 43 18.13 -2.34 3.60
N ARG A 44 18.51 -3.50 4.14
CA ARG A 44 19.70 -4.26 3.72
C ARG A 44 19.27 -5.33 2.72
N PRO A 45 19.53 -5.19 1.41
CA PRO A 45 19.08 -6.16 0.41
C PRO A 45 19.62 -7.57 0.63
N GLU A 46 20.76 -7.71 1.30
CA GLU A 46 21.39 -8.99 1.61
C GLU A 46 20.56 -9.85 2.58
N ARG A 47 19.55 -9.25 3.24
CA ARG A 47 18.58 -9.95 4.09
C ARG A 47 17.31 -10.38 3.35
N PHE A 48 17.25 -10.12 2.04
CA PHE A 48 16.10 -10.45 1.22
C PHE A 48 16.43 -11.52 0.19
N THR A 49 15.48 -12.41 -0.01
CA THR A 49 15.48 -13.38 -1.12
C THR A 49 14.58 -12.83 -2.23
N PHE A 50 15.04 -12.89 -3.47
CA PHE A 50 14.34 -12.33 -4.63
C PHE A 50 13.72 -13.45 -5.44
N TRP A 51 12.39 -13.49 -5.47
CA TRP A 51 11.64 -14.51 -6.16
C TRP A 51 10.79 -13.94 -7.29
N ASN A 52 10.98 -14.50 -8.47
CA ASN A 52 9.98 -14.49 -9.51
C ASN A 52 8.88 -15.49 -9.13
N VAL A 53 7.64 -15.04 -9.08
CA VAL A 53 6.46 -15.85 -8.79
C VAL A 53 5.51 -15.72 -9.97
N PRO A 54 5.63 -16.60 -10.98
CA PRO A 54 4.77 -16.57 -12.16
C PRO A 54 3.29 -16.63 -11.77
N MET A 55 2.43 -15.89 -12.48
CA MET A 55 0.98 -15.88 -12.24
C MET A 55 0.54 -15.37 -10.86
N MET A 56 1.44 -14.79 -10.05
CA MET A 56 1.09 -14.18 -8.77
C MET A 56 0.03 -13.08 -8.94
N SER A 57 0.02 -12.38 -10.08
CA SER A 57 -0.99 -11.39 -10.44
C SER A 57 -2.44 -11.90 -10.30
N GLY A 58 -2.71 -13.17 -10.61
CA GLY A 58 -4.04 -13.77 -10.50
C GLY A 58 -4.54 -13.94 -9.06
N TYR A 59 -3.63 -13.97 -8.08
CA TYR A 59 -3.95 -14.26 -6.69
C TYR A 59 -3.75 -13.07 -5.74
N LEU A 60 -2.80 -12.17 -6.05
CA LEU A 60 -2.38 -11.08 -5.15
C LEU A 60 -3.43 -9.97 -5.02
N GLY A 61 -4.29 -9.80 -6.03
CA GLY A 61 -5.36 -8.79 -6.02
C GLY A 61 -4.83 -7.35 -5.94
N LYS A 62 -3.59 -7.11 -6.39
CA LYS A 62 -2.96 -5.78 -6.49
C LYS A 62 -2.91 -5.31 -7.94
N ALA A 63 -2.94 -3.99 -8.14
CA ALA A 63 -2.77 -3.38 -9.45
C ALA A 63 -1.41 -3.67 -10.10
N ILE A 64 -0.35 -3.77 -9.29
CA ILE A 64 0.99 -4.15 -9.73
C ILE A 64 1.37 -5.42 -8.96
N PRO A 65 1.69 -6.53 -9.64
CA PRO A 65 1.91 -7.84 -9.04
C PRO A 65 3.32 -7.92 -8.43
N LEU A 66 3.49 -7.17 -7.34
CA LEU A 66 4.73 -7.06 -6.58
C LEU A 66 4.40 -6.90 -5.09
N ASP A 67 5.15 -7.58 -4.22
CA ASP A 67 5.12 -7.33 -2.79
C ASP A 67 6.46 -7.63 -2.12
N ILE A 68 6.72 -6.99 -0.99
CA ILE A 68 7.87 -7.31 -0.13
C ILE A 68 7.32 -7.77 1.21
N HIS A 69 7.53 -9.04 1.54
CA HIS A 69 6.93 -9.68 2.70
C HIS A 69 7.85 -10.74 3.32
N GLY A 70 8.01 -10.73 4.64
CA GLY A 70 8.71 -11.80 5.36
C GLY A 70 10.19 -12.00 5.00
N GLY A 71 10.85 -10.99 4.44
CA GLY A 71 12.23 -11.14 3.92
C GLY A 71 12.28 -11.61 2.46
N TYR A 72 11.15 -11.68 1.77
CA TYR A 72 11.09 -12.03 0.36
C TYR A 72 10.63 -10.82 -0.46
N VAL A 73 11.28 -10.60 -1.61
CA VAL A 73 10.80 -9.72 -2.68
C VAL A 73 10.13 -10.63 -3.69
N LEU A 74 8.81 -10.48 -3.83
CA LEU A 74 7.97 -11.32 -4.67
C LEU A 74 7.52 -10.50 -5.87
N VAL A 75 7.87 -10.93 -7.08
CA VAL A 75 7.55 -10.23 -8.32
C VAL A 75 7.01 -11.20 -9.36
N ASP A 76 5.96 -10.83 -10.09
CA ASP A 76 5.52 -11.56 -11.28
C ASP A 76 6.18 -10.91 -12.51
N GLU A 77 7.37 -11.38 -12.91
CA GLU A 77 8.21 -10.68 -13.89
C GLU A 77 7.54 -10.50 -15.25
N GLU A 78 6.69 -11.45 -15.65
CA GLU A 78 5.94 -11.41 -16.91
C GLU A 78 4.88 -10.30 -16.92
N LYS A 79 4.34 -9.93 -15.76
CA LYS A 79 3.19 -9.04 -15.63
C LYS A 79 3.53 -7.69 -15.00
N VAL A 80 4.56 -7.62 -14.17
CA VAL A 80 4.83 -6.46 -13.32
C VAL A 80 5.06 -5.18 -14.13
N LEU A 81 5.90 -5.22 -15.15
CA LEU A 81 6.21 -4.06 -15.98
C LEU A 81 5.03 -3.68 -16.90
N PRO A 82 4.40 -4.63 -17.63
CA PRO A 82 3.19 -4.33 -18.39
C PRO A 82 2.06 -3.68 -17.56
N MET A 83 1.85 -4.15 -16.32
CA MET A 83 0.84 -3.58 -15.42
C MET A 83 1.26 -2.24 -14.80
N ALA A 84 2.57 -2.01 -14.61
CA ALA A 84 3.11 -0.72 -14.21
C ALA A 84 3.03 0.32 -15.34
N LYS A 85 2.95 -0.10 -16.61
CA LYS A 85 2.89 0.73 -17.82
C LYS A 85 4.13 1.62 -18.08
N SER A 86 5.05 1.76 -17.12
CA SER A 86 6.30 2.53 -17.24
C SER A 86 7.33 2.11 -16.19
N TYR A 87 8.61 2.43 -16.44
CA TYR A 87 9.69 2.22 -15.49
C TYR A 87 9.50 3.03 -14.19
N GLY A 88 9.07 4.29 -14.28
CA GLY A 88 8.87 5.14 -13.12
C GLY A 88 7.84 4.58 -12.13
N VAL A 89 6.75 4.02 -12.65
CA VAL A 89 5.70 3.37 -11.85
C VAL A 89 6.19 2.04 -11.27
N LEU A 90 7.00 1.28 -12.01
CA LEU A 90 7.61 0.04 -11.51
C LEU A 90 8.51 0.35 -10.29
N ARG A 91 9.40 1.33 -10.42
CA ARG A 91 10.30 1.76 -9.34
C ARG A 91 9.53 2.30 -8.13
N TYR A 92 8.45 3.04 -8.37
CA TYR A 92 7.53 3.46 -7.32
C TYR A 92 6.87 2.26 -6.61
N ALA A 93 6.45 1.24 -7.33
CA ALA A 93 5.84 0.04 -6.74
C ALA A 93 6.82 -0.70 -5.81
N PHE A 94 8.09 -0.83 -6.21
CA PHE A 94 9.16 -1.36 -5.37
C PHE A 94 9.40 -0.51 -4.13
N LEU A 95 9.55 0.82 -4.29
CA LEU A 95 9.73 1.74 -3.15
C LEU A 95 8.55 1.72 -2.18
N SER A 96 7.32 1.70 -2.70
CA SER A 96 6.12 1.65 -1.87
C SER A 96 6.06 0.37 -1.05
N SER A 97 6.44 -0.77 -1.64
CA SER A 97 6.52 -2.06 -0.95
C SER A 97 7.67 -2.08 0.06
N ALA A 98 8.82 -1.50 -0.27
CA ALA A 98 9.99 -1.42 0.61
C ALA A 98 9.74 -0.51 1.82
N VAL A 99 9.10 0.65 1.63
CA VAL A 99 8.70 1.57 2.72
C VAL A 99 7.74 0.86 3.66
N ARG A 100 6.74 0.15 3.12
CA ARG A 100 5.81 -0.64 3.93
C ARG A 100 6.55 -1.72 4.72
N ALA A 101 7.47 -2.46 4.09
CA ALA A 101 8.28 -3.47 4.77
C ALA A 101 9.11 -2.86 5.91
N ARG A 102 9.79 -1.72 5.68
CA ARG A 102 10.56 -0.99 6.72
C ARG A 102 9.69 -0.52 7.87
N GLN A 103 8.50 -0.01 7.56
CA GLN A 103 7.55 0.44 8.57
C GLN A 103 6.90 -0.72 9.32
N GLY A 104 7.19 -1.97 8.98
CA GLY A 104 6.64 -3.15 9.64
C GLY A 104 5.21 -3.46 9.18
N GLY A 105 4.85 -2.94 8.01
CA GLY A 105 3.62 -3.24 7.28
C GLY A 105 2.35 -2.96 8.07
N ARG A 106 1.32 -3.74 7.74
CA ARG A 106 0.06 -3.71 8.47
C ARG A 106 0.19 -4.38 9.83
N TRP A 107 1.13 -5.30 10.00
CA TRP A 107 1.38 -5.96 11.29
C TRP A 107 1.67 -4.95 12.42
N ARG A 108 2.54 -3.96 12.21
CA ARG A 108 2.78 -2.93 13.26
C ARG A 108 1.55 -2.08 13.53
N TYR A 109 0.78 -1.74 12.50
CA TYR A 109 -0.50 -1.02 12.69
C TYR A 109 -1.48 -1.84 13.52
N ASP A 110 -1.69 -3.10 13.16
CA ASP A 110 -2.61 -4.00 13.86
C ASP A 110 -2.12 -4.27 15.30
N PHE A 111 -0.81 -4.43 15.51
CA PHE A 111 -0.21 -4.59 16.83
C PHE A 111 -0.39 -3.34 17.70
N MET A 112 -0.07 -2.16 17.18
CA MET A 112 -0.25 -0.89 17.91
C MET A 112 -1.71 -0.61 18.23
N THR A 113 -2.60 -0.77 17.25
CA THR A 113 -4.04 -0.52 17.44
C THR A 113 -4.65 -1.52 18.41
N MET A 114 -4.28 -2.81 18.34
CA MET A 114 -4.74 -3.82 19.29
C MET A 114 -4.28 -3.47 20.71
N ASN A 115 -2.99 -3.18 20.92
CA ASN A 115 -2.48 -2.81 22.25
C ASN A 115 -3.10 -1.52 22.77
N ALA A 116 -3.36 -0.53 21.91
CA ALA A 116 -4.05 0.70 22.31
C ALA A 116 -5.50 0.41 22.77
N THR A 117 -6.25 -0.39 22.01
CA THR A 117 -7.64 -0.75 22.39
C THR A 117 -7.68 -1.54 23.69
N LEU A 118 -6.77 -2.50 23.86
CA LEU A 118 -6.64 -3.28 25.10
C LEU A 118 -6.23 -2.38 26.28
N GLY A 119 -5.29 -1.45 26.08
CA GLY A 119 -4.89 -0.47 27.09
C GLY A 119 -6.06 0.40 27.56
N ILE A 120 -6.85 0.94 26.63
CA ILE A 120 -8.07 1.70 26.94
C ILE A 120 -9.05 0.83 27.75
N GLY A 121 -9.26 -0.42 27.31
CA GLY A 121 -10.13 -1.37 27.99
C GLY A 121 -9.70 -1.64 29.43
N VAL A 122 -8.42 -1.95 29.64
CA VAL A 122 -7.86 -2.22 30.96
C VAL A 122 -7.96 -1.00 31.87
N VAL A 123 -7.64 0.20 31.38
CA VAL A 123 -7.77 1.45 32.15
C VAL A 123 -9.23 1.69 32.53
N ALA A 124 -10.18 1.55 31.62
CA ALA A 124 -11.60 1.73 31.89
C ALA A 124 -12.14 0.69 32.90
N GLY A 125 -11.77 -0.58 32.74
CA GLY A 125 -12.11 -1.65 33.67
C GLY A 125 -11.55 -1.38 35.08
N PHE A 126 -10.28 -0.99 35.17
CA PHE A 126 -9.61 -0.66 36.42
C PHE A 126 -10.25 0.55 37.11
N LEU A 127 -10.53 1.62 36.37
CA LEU A 127 -11.22 2.80 36.89
C LEU A 127 -12.62 2.44 37.39
N THR A 128 -13.36 1.63 36.65
CA THR A 128 -14.70 1.16 37.05
C THR A 128 -14.64 0.37 38.34
N LEU A 129 -13.64 -0.51 38.50
CA LEU A 129 -13.48 -1.30 39.73
C LEU A 129 -13.02 -0.44 40.91
N SER A 130 -12.03 0.43 40.70
CA SER A 130 -11.41 1.26 41.73
C SER A 130 -12.37 2.34 42.24
N PHE A 131 -13.00 3.10 41.35
CA PHE A 131 -14.01 4.09 41.72
C PHE A 131 -15.32 3.45 42.14
N GLY A 132 -15.74 2.38 41.45
CA GLY A 132 -16.96 1.65 41.77
C GLY A 132 -16.97 1.12 43.20
N ARG A 133 -15.87 0.49 43.65
CA ARG A 133 -15.77 0.01 45.04
C ARG A 133 -15.70 1.13 46.08
N LYS A 134 -15.17 2.31 45.73
CA LYS A 134 -15.07 3.46 46.63
C LYS A 134 -16.37 4.23 46.78
N ARG A 135 -17.13 4.42 45.69
CA ARG A 135 -18.30 5.31 45.66
C ARG A 135 -19.66 4.62 45.51
N VAL A 136 -19.70 3.35 45.11
CA VAL A 136 -20.97 2.65 44.86
C VAL A 136 -21.16 1.54 45.89
N GLY A 137 -22.15 1.72 46.78
CA GLY A 137 -22.45 0.77 47.85
C GLY A 137 -22.73 -0.66 47.36
N PHE A 138 -23.32 -0.80 46.17
CA PHE A 138 -23.56 -2.10 45.53
C PHE A 138 -22.26 -2.86 45.23
N PHE A 139 -21.27 -2.22 44.63
CA PHE A 139 -19.98 -2.84 44.31
C PHE A 139 -19.13 -3.14 45.56
N ARG A 140 -19.35 -2.40 46.65
CA ARG A 140 -18.70 -2.68 47.93
C ARG A 140 -19.29 -3.93 48.61
N ARG A 141 -20.60 -4.15 48.47
CA ARG A 141 -21.33 -5.29 49.06
C ARG A 141 -21.26 -6.57 48.21
N ARG A 142 -21.04 -6.46 46.89
CA ARG A 142 -20.95 -7.59 45.96
C ARG A 142 -19.62 -7.59 45.18
N PRO A 143 -18.53 -8.13 45.77
CA PRO A 143 -17.20 -8.06 45.16
C PRO A 143 -17.11 -8.82 43.83
N VAL A 144 -17.74 -10.00 43.72
CA VAL A 144 -17.79 -10.78 42.47
C VAL A 144 -18.54 -10.01 41.39
N GLY A 145 -19.69 -9.41 41.73
CA GLY A 145 -20.47 -8.58 40.80
C GLY A 145 -19.67 -7.39 40.26
N ALA A 146 -18.92 -6.70 41.14
CA ALA A 146 -18.06 -5.59 40.75
C ALA A 146 -16.94 -6.00 39.77
N VAL A 147 -16.34 -7.17 40.00
CA VAL A 147 -15.32 -7.73 39.09
C VAL A 147 -15.94 -8.07 37.74
N VAL A 148 -17.11 -8.73 37.71
CA VAL A 148 -17.82 -9.04 36.46
C VAL A 148 -18.19 -7.76 35.69
N THR A 149 -18.68 -6.73 36.38
CA THR A 149 -19.02 -5.45 35.73
C THR A 149 -17.77 -4.75 35.19
N SER A 150 -16.65 -4.79 35.91
CA SER A 150 -15.37 -4.25 35.46
C SER A 150 -14.86 -4.96 34.19
N PHE A 151 -14.95 -6.30 34.15
CA PHE A 151 -14.65 -7.07 32.94
C PHE A 151 -15.58 -6.72 31.79
N GLY A 152 -16.88 -6.57 32.05
CA GLY A 152 -17.86 -6.13 31.05
C GLY A 152 -17.54 -4.76 30.46
N VAL A 153 -17.17 -3.79 31.30
CA VAL A 153 -16.74 -2.45 30.84
C VAL A 153 -15.44 -2.53 30.05
N CYS A 154 -14.46 -3.31 30.50
CA CYS A 154 -13.21 -3.53 29.76
C CYS A 154 -13.48 -4.08 28.36
N PHE A 155 -14.32 -5.10 28.24
CA PHE A 155 -14.67 -5.71 26.96
C PHE A 155 -15.41 -4.73 26.05
N LEU A 156 -16.44 -4.05 26.57
CA LEU A 156 -17.23 -3.09 25.80
C LEU A 156 -16.39 -1.91 25.29
N THR A 157 -15.55 -1.34 26.15
CA THR A 157 -14.67 -0.22 25.77
C THR A 157 -13.59 -0.64 24.79
N THR A 158 -13.08 -1.87 24.87
CA THR A 158 -12.18 -2.44 23.84
C THR A 158 -12.89 -2.56 22.49
N LEU A 159 -14.14 -3.04 22.46
CA LEU A 159 -14.92 -3.13 21.21
C LEU A 159 -15.21 -1.76 20.61
N ILE A 160 -15.65 -0.79 21.44
CA ILE A 160 -15.96 0.56 20.99
C ILE A 160 -14.69 1.25 20.48
N SER A 161 -13.59 1.22 21.25
CA SER A 161 -12.33 1.85 20.86
C SER A 161 -11.80 1.28 19.54
N ARG A 162 -11.95 -0.03 19.28
CA ARG A 162 -11.59 -0.63 18.00
C ARG A 162 -12.41 -0.05 16.84
N GLN A 163 -13.71 0.17 17.02
CA GLN A 163 -14.54 0.77 15.98
C GLN A 163 -14.23 2.25 15.78
N VAL A 164 -13.95 2.99 16.86
CA VAL A 164 -13.54 4.39 16.79
C VAL A 164 -12.22 4.53 16.05
N ILE A 165 -11.20 3.74 16.38
CA ILE A 165 -9.89 3.75 15.69
C ILE A 165 -10.04 3.45 14.20
N LYS A 166 -10.90 2.49 13.83
CA LYS A 166 -11.23 2.24 12.42
C LYS A 166 -11.94 3.42 11.77
N GLY A 167 -12.92 4.02 12.47
CA GLY A 167 -13.68 5.17 11.99
C GLY A 167 -12.84 6.45 11.83
N LEU A 168 -11.78 6.61 12.62
CA LEU A 168 -10.85 7.73 12.54
C LEU A 168 -9.91 7.68 11.33
N GLY A 169 -9.90 6.58 10.56
CA GLY A 169 -9.11 6.49 9.34
C GLY A 169 -7.59 6.43 9.55
N LEU A 170 -7.12 6.07 10.75
CA LEU A 170 -5.68 6.00 11.07
C LEU A 170 -4.88 5.10 10.10
N GLY A 171 -5.50 4.01 9.63
CA GLY A 171 -4.91 3.14 8.61
C GLY A 171 -4.72 3.83 7.25
N VAL A 172 -5.63 4.74 6.88
CA VAL A 172 -5.54 5.53 5.65
C VAL A 172 -4.39 6.52 5.77
N VAL A 173 -4.29 7.22 6.90
CA VAL A 173 -3.19 8.17 7.18
C VAL A 173 -1.83 7.47 7.13
N GLN A 174 -1.72 6.27 7.73
CA GLN A 174 -0.48 5.50 7.66
C GLN A 174 -0.15 5.05 6.23
N ALA A 175 -1.14 4.63 5.44
CA ALA A 175 -0.95 4.29 4.04
C ALA A 175 -0.47 5.50 3.24
N GLN A 176 -1.12 6.66 3.38
CA GLN A 176 -0.71 7.92 2.75
C GLN A 176 0.71 8.33 3.16
N GLY A 177 1.06 8.22 4.45
CA GLY A 177 2.42 8.49 4.92
C GLY A 177 3.47 7.54 4.33
N SER A 178 3.09 6.29 4.03
CA SER A 178 3.95 5.32 3.34
C SER A 178 4.14 5.70 1.87
N HIS A 179 3.05 6.09 1.20
CA HIS A 179 3.06 6.56 -0.19
C HIS A 179 3.91 7.81 -0.37
N LYS A 180 3.69 8.83 0.48
CA LYS A 180 4.50 10.05 0.49
C LYS A 180 5.99 9.76 0.64
N LYS A 181 6.37 8.88 1.56
CA LYS A 181 7.77 8.46 1.73
C LYS A 181 8.32 7.77 0.48
N ALA A 182 7.56 6.87 -0.13
CA ALA A 182 7.97 6.22 -1.38
C ALA A 182 8.17 7.22 -2.52
N LEU A 183 7.27 8.20 -2.67
CA LEU A 183 7.40 9.29 -3.64
C LEU A 183 8.65 10.14 -3.38
N THR A 184 8.94 10.49 -2.13
CA THR A 184 10.17 11.25 -1.79
C THR A 184 11.45 10.48 -2.07
N CYS A 185 11.42 9.14 -1.98
CA CYS A 185 12.57 8.28 -2.26
C CYS A 185 12.82 8.06 -3.76
N LEU A 186 11.89 8.41 -4.66
CA LEU A 186 12.11 8.28 -6.10
C LEU A 186 13.27 9.13 -6.58
N GLN A 187 13.41 10.37 -6.09
CA GLN A 187 14.51 11.28 -6.44
C GLN A 187 14.73 11.44 -7.96
N CYS A 188 13.66 11.36 -8.76
CA CYS A 188 13.70 11.47 -10.22
C CYS A 188 12.45 12.17 -10.74
N VAL A 189 12.62 13.29 -11.45
CA VAL A 189 11.49 14.10 -11.96
C VAL A 189 10.63 13.30 -12.92
N ASP A 190 11.28 12.54 -13.80
CA ASP A 190 10.61 11.72 -14.79
C ASP A 190 9.83 10.55 -14.17
N CYS A 191 10.38 9.86 -13.15
CA CYS A 191 9.62 8.86 -12.40
C CYS A 191 8.37 9.48 -11.73
N LEU A 192 8.48 10.69 -11.18
CA LEU A 192 7.32 11.37 -10.58
C LEU A 192 6.26 11.71 -11.63
N GLU A 193 6.67 12.10 -12.83
CA GLU A 193 5.76 12.38 -13.94
C GLU A 193 5.07 11.11 -14.46
N ASP A 194 5.79 9.99 -14.53
CA ASP A 194 5.26 8.67 -14.86
C ASP A 194 4.18 8.26 -13.85
N VAL A 195 4.49 8.39 -12.55
CA VAL A 195 3.52 8.11 -11.48
C VAL A 195 2.32 9.04 -11.58
N ASN A 196 2.51 10.34 -11.81
CA ASN A 196 1.39 11.29 -11.93
C ASN A 196 0.47 10.95 -13.11
N THR A 197 1.05 10.59 -14.25
CA THR A 197 0.30 10.19 -15.46
C THR A 197 -0.46 8.90 -15.22
N TYR A 198 0.18 7.91 -14.59
CA TYR A 198 -0.46 6.67 -14.20
C TYR A 198 -1.62 6.90 -13.22
N THR A 199 -1.43 7.72 -12.19
CA THR A 199 -2.47 8.06 -11.21
C THR A 199 -3.65 8.79 -11.86
N ARG A 200 -3.41 9.72 -12.79
CA ARG A 200 -4.49 10.37 -13.56
C ARG A 200 -5.31 9.37 -14.36
N ASN A 201 -4.64 8.44 -15.03
CA ASN A 201 -5.31 7.40 -15.80
C ASN A 201 -6.15 6.50 -14.88
N GLN A 202 -5.66 6.16 -13.69
CA GLN A 202 -6.44 5.42 -12.70
C GLN A 202 -7.67 6.20 -12.21
N VAL A 203 -7.56 7.51 -12.00
CA VAL A 203 -8.73 8.35 -11.65
C VAL A 203 -9.77 8.31 -12.78
N ALA A 204 -9.34 8.45 -14.03
CA ALA A 204 -10.25 8.36 -15.18
C ALA A 204 -10.91 6.97 -15.29
N GLU A 205 -10.13 5.89 -15.12
CA GLU A 205 -10.63 4.52 -15.11
C GLU A 205 -11.65 4.31 -13.97
N LEU A 206 -11.37 4.77 -12.75
CA LEU A 206 -12.28 4.70 -11.61
C LEU A 206 -13.54 5.54 -11.82
N GLN A 207 -13.44 6.72 -12.42
CA GLN A 207 -14.61 7.55 -12.72
C GLN A 207 -15.52 6.88 -13.75
N ALA A 208 -14.94 6.20 -14.75
CA ALA A 208 -15.67 5.44 -15.77
C ALA A 208 -16.27 4.12 -15.25
N GLN A 209 -15.85 3.62 -14.09
CA GLN A 209 -16.43 2.39 -13.52
C GLN A 209 -17.91 2.57 -13.20
N THR A 210 -18.72 1.69 -13.79
CA THR A 210 -20.14 1.53 -13.52
C THR A 210 -20.38 0.26 -12.72
N ILE A 211 -21.52 0.19 -12.04
CA ILE A 211 -21.90 -1.02 -11.32
C ILE A 211 -22.16 -2.12 -12.35
N PRO A 212 -21.50 -3.29 -12.27
CA PRO A 212 -21.75 -4.39 -13.19
C PRO A 212 -23.22 -4.78 -13.12
N GLN A 213 -23.95 -4.61 -14.21
CA GLN A 213 -25.33 -5.08 -14.37
C GLN A 213 -25.36 -6.19 -15.41
N GLN A 214 -25.84 -7.37 -15.01
CA GLN A 214 -26.15 -8.42 -15.96
C GLN A 214 -27.54 -8.17 -16.55
N PRO A 215 -27.72 -8.33 -17.87
CA PRO A 215 -29.03 -8.16 -18.49
C PRO A 215 -30.05 -9.11 -17.85
N GLY A 216 -31.21 -8.57 -17.46
CA GLY A 216 -32.30 -9.34 -16.84
C GLY A 216 -32.26 -9.45 -15.31
N MET A 217 -31.22 -8.93 -14.63
CA MET A 217 -31.21 -8.85 -13.16
C MET A 217 -31.91 -7.58 -12.65
N PRO A 218 -32.58 -7.65 -11.48
CA PRO A 218 -33.18 -6.46 -10.87
C PRO A 218 -32.09 -5.42 -10.57
N PRO A 219 -32.43 -4.12 -10.60
CA PRO A 219 -31.49 -3.07 -10.29
C PRO A 219 -30.92 -3.27 -8.87
N PRO A 220 -29.62 -2.98 -8.66
CA PRO A 220 -29.01 -3.12 -7.35
C PRO A 220 -29.71 -2.22 -6.33
N PRO A 221 -29.80 -2.63 -5.05
CA PRO A 221 -30.42 -1.83 -3.99
C PRO A 221 -29.82 -0.42 -3.92
N GLU A 222 -30.65 0.62 -3.70
CA GLU A 222 -30.17 2.01 -3.66
C GLU A 222 -29.04 2.23 -2.64
N GLU A 223 -29.09 1.54 -1.50
CA GLU A 223 -28.02 1.61 -0.51
C GLU A 223 -26.68 1.12 -1.06
N TYR A 224 -26.70 0.05 -1.86
CA TYR A 224 -25.51 -0.47 -2.52
C TYR A 224 -24.96 0.53 -3.53
N VAL A 225 -25.84 1.14 -4.33
CA VAL A 225 -25.46 2.18 -5.30
C VAL A 225 -24.83 3.38 -4.61
N LYS A 226 -25.46 3.89 -3.54
CA LYS A 226 -24.93 5.01 -2.74
C LYS A 226 -23.58 4.68 -2.11
N ARG A 227 -23.40 3.46 -1.59
CA ARG A 227 -22.12 3.00 -1.03
C ARG A 227 -21.04 2.87 -2.11
N PHE A 228 -21.38 2.32 -3.27
CA PHE A 228 -20.46 2.20 -4.40
C PHE A 228 -19.97 3.57 -4.85
N GLN A 229 -20.88 4.52 -5.09
CA GLN A 229 -20.53 5.90 -5.47
C GLN A 229 -19.66 6.58 -4.40
N LYS A 230 -20.04 6.49 -3.13
CA LYS A 230 -19.25 7.05 -2.03
C LYS A 230 -17.83 6.47 -1.95
N ASN A 231 -17.68 5.16 -2.16
CA ASN A 231 -16.37 4.50 -2.18
C ASN A 231 -15.54 4.94 -3.38
N LYS A 232 -16.17 5.06 -4.55
CA LYS A 232 -15.54 5.57 -5.77
C LYS A 232 -15.01 6.99 -5.57
N ASP A 233 -15.84 7.89 -5.04
CA ASP A 233 -15.48 9.27 -4.77
C ASP A 233 -14.34 9.37 -3.74
N LEU A 234 -14.37 8.52 -2.70
CA LEU A 234 -13.30 8.45 -1.72
C LEU A 234 -11.98 8.01 -2.36
N GLN A 235 -11.99 6.98 -3.22
CA GLN A 235 -10.80 6.52 -3.92
C GLN A 235 -10.24 7.59 -4.86
N CYS A 236 -11.09 8.27 -5.62
CA CYS A 236 -10.67 9.38 -6.48
C CYS A 236 -10.00 10.49 -5.66
N LYS A 237 -10.61 10.93 -4.55
CA LYS A 237 -10.03 11.96 -3.67
C LYS A 237 -8.67 11.56 -3.09
N LEU A 238 -8.48 10.29 -2.76
CA LEU A 238 -7.19 9.78 -2.27
C LEU A 238 -6.12 9.88 -3.36
N LEU A 239 -6.44 9.47 -4.60
CA LEU A 239 -5.52 9.57 -5.73
C LEU A 239 -5.22 11.03 -6.11
N GLU A 240 -6.20 11.93 -6.05
CA GLU A 240 -6.00 13.36 -6.25
C GLU A 240 -5.06 13.96 -5.19
N THR A 241 -5.19 13.53 -3.93
CA THR A 241 -4.27 13.92 -2.85
C THR A 241 -2.85 13.44 -3.14
N ASP A 242 -2.68 12.20 -3.63
CA ASP A 242 -1.37 11.68 -4.02
C ASP A 242 -0.75 12.49 -5.17
N MET A 243 -1.57 12.94 -6.14
CA MET A 243 -1.10 13.82 -7.22
C MET A 243 -0.62 15.18 -6.72
N ASP A 244 -1.29 15.76 -5.71
CA ASP A 244 -0.86 17.01 -5.09
C ASP A 244 0.45 16.83 -4.31
N GLU A 245 0.64 15.70 -3.63
CA GLU A 245 1.92 15.36 -3.01
C GLU A 245 3.04 15.22 -4.04
N VAL A 246 2.78 14.60 -5.21
CA VAL A 246 3.74 14.55 -6.31
C VAL A 246 4.13 15.96 -6.78
N ARG A 247 3.17 16.87 -6.92
CA ARG A 247 3.43 18.28 -7.30
C ARG A 247 4.31 18.98 -6.27
N LEU A 248 4.02 18.80 -4.98
CA LEU A 248 4.81 19.37 -3.89
C LEU A 248 6.25 18.83 -3.91
N ILE A 249 6.42 17.50 -4.00
CA ILE A 249 7.75 16.87 -4.03
C ILE A 249 8.55 17.36 -5.24
N ARG A 250 7.93 17.39 -6.43
CA ARG A 250 8.59 17.88 -7.66
C ARG A 250 9.10 19.31 -7.50
N LYS A 251 8.36 20.18 -6.82
CA LYS A 251 8.76 21.57 -6.57
C LYS A 251 10.08 21.69 -5.80
N TYR A 252 10.40 20.74 -4.92
CA TYR A 252 11.58 20.79 -4.04
C TYR A 252 12.74 19.88 -4.48
N MET A 253 12.53 18.97 -5.44
CA MET A 253 13.48 17.91 -5.78
C MET A 253 14.59 18.32 -6.77
N GLY A 254 14.43 19.46 -7.46
CA GLY A 254 15.33 19.89 -8.53
C GLY A 254 15.29 18.97 -9.76
N PRO A 255 16.12 19.21 -10.79
CA PRO A 255 16.12 18.46 -12.06
C PRO A 255 16.88 17.12 -11.95
N LYS A 256 16.65 16.35 -10.88
CA LYS A 256 17.32 15.05 -10.69
C LYS A 256 16.68 13.97 -11.56
N LEU A 257 17.51 13.10 -12.11
CA LEU A 257 17.12 11.95 -12.90
C LEU A 257 17.79 10.68 -12.38
N CYS A 258 17.10 9.54 -12.47
CA CYS A 258 17.70 8.22 -12.28
C CYS A 258 18.46 7.79 -13.54
N GLU A 259 19.36 6.81 -13.42
CA GLU A 259 20.21 6.37 -14.54
C GLU A 259 19.42 5.95 -15.78
N VAL A 260 18.31 5.23 -15.59
CA VAL A 260 17.42 4.83 -16.70
C VAL A 260 16.83 6.04 -17.42
N HIS A 261 16.33 7.05 -16.69
CA HIS A 261 15.77 8.25 -17.33
C HIS A 261 16.83 9.18 -17.90
N LYS A 262 18.05 9.21 -17.33
CA LYS A 262 19.20 9.89 -17.97
C LYS A 262 19.54 9.25 -19.31
N GLY A 263 19.68 7.92 -19.34
CA GLY A 263 19.97 7.16 -20.55
C GLY A 263 18.88 7.31 -21.61
N LEU A 264 17.61 7.21 -21.21
CA LEU A 264 16.46 7.40 -22.10
C LEU A 264 16.39 8.82 -22.67
N ARG A 265 16.77 9.86 -21.93
CA ARG A 265 16.83 11.22 -22.47
C ARG A 265 18.02 11.44 -23.39
N ALA A 266 19.15 10.78 -23.13
CA ALA A 266 20.35 10.87 -23.97
C ALA A 266 20.17 10.15 -25.31
N ASP A 267 19.60 8.94 -25.31
CA ASP A 267 19.33 8.17 -26.52
C ASP A 267 18.02 7.35 -26.39
N PRO A 268 16.86 7.98 -26.65
CA PRO A 268 15.56 7.33 -26.47
C PRO A 268 15.38 6.04 -27.28
N GLN A 269 16.05 5.92 -28.44
CA GLN A 269 15.84 4.82 -29.37
C GLN A 269 16.80 3.65 -29.13
N HIS A 270 18.06 3.92 -28.78
CA HIS A 270 19.08 2.86 -28.66
C HIS A 270 19.54 2.60 -27.24
N TYR A 271 19.13 3.42 -26.25
CA TYR A 271 19.44 3.14 -24.86
C TYR A 271 18.94 1.74 -24.45
N ARG A 272 19.85 0.99 -23.82
CA ARG A 272 19.61 -0.31 -23.21
C ARG A 272 20.03 -0.22 -21.75
N GLU A 273 19.17 -0.69 -20.87
CA GLU A 273 19.47 -0.77 -19.45
C GLU A 273 20.52 -1.87 -19.19
N GLU A 274 21.51 -1.57 -18.35
CA GLU A 274 22.71 -2.40 -18.17
C GLU A 274 22.43 -3.79 -17.59
N HIS A 275 21.41 -3.90 -16.74
CA HIS A 275 21.01 -5.14 -16.07
C HIS A 275 19.99 -5.96 -16.87
N GLY A 276 19.65 -5.50 -18.08
CA GLY A 276 18.76 -6.20 -19.01
C GLY A 276 17.28 -5.98 -18.75
N LEU A 277 16.90 -4.95 -17.97
CA LEU A 277 15.48 -4.61 -17.82
C LEU A 277 14.89 -4.16 -19.16
N LEU A 278 13.83 -4.82 -19.60
CA LEU A 278 13.09 -4.42 -20.79
C LEU A 278 12.45 -3.05 -20.54
N LEU A 279 12.71 -2.09 -21.43
CA LEU A 279 12.06 -0.77 -21.42
C LEU A 279 10.90 -0.77 -22.40
N LEU A 280 9.74 -0.28 -21.97
CA LEU A 280 8.54 -0.30 -22.81
C LEU A 280 8.66 0.75 -23.92
N PRO A 281 7.98 0.54 -25.07
CA PRO A 281 7.87 1.57 -26.10
C PRO A 281 7.32 2.90 -25.56
N ALA A 282 6.41 2.82 -24.57
CA ALA A 282 5.87 3.99 -23.88
C ALA A 282 6.94 4.79 -23.11
N ASP A 283 7.93 4.12 -22.50
CA ASP A 283 9.04 4.80 -21.80
C ASP A 283 9.90 5.61 -22.78
N ARG A 284 10.10 5.05 -23.99
CA ARG A 284 10.86 5.70 -25.06
C ARG A 284 10.11 6.88 -25.66
N ALA A 285 8.82 6.72 -25.95
CA ALA A 285 7.97 7.80 -26.45
C ALA A 285 7.87 8.94 -25.43
N ALA A 286 7.65 8.63 -24.15
CA ALA A 286 7.61 9.63 -23.08
C ALA A 286 8.94 10.40 -22.98
N ALA A 287 10.09 9.74 -23.12
CA ALA A 287 11.38 10.43 -23.07
C ALA A 287 11.57 11.44 -24.22
N GLN A 288 10.99 11.20 -25.40
CA GLN A 288 11.03 12.11 -26.54
C GLN A 288 10.10 13.31 -26.39
N GLU A 289 8.94 13.13 -25.76
CA GLU A 289 7.94 14.19 -25.58
C GLU A 289 8.24 15.12 -24.40
N ARG A 290 9.12 14.69 -23.49
CA ARG A 290 9.42 15.45 -22.27
C ARG A 290 10.19 16.75 -22.55
N PRO A 291 9.84 17.85 -21.86
CA PRO A 291 10.57 19.10 -21.99
C PRO A 291 12.01 18.95 -21.46
N ALA A 292 12.90 19.78 -21.99
CA ALA A 292 14.26 19.93 -21.47
C ALA A 292 14.22 20.30 -19.98
N LEU A 293 15.11 19.72 -19.19
CA LEU A 293 15.25 20.10 -17.79
C LEU A 293 16.01 21.42 -17.70
N PRO A 294 15.65 22.32 -16.77
CA PRO A 294 16.43 23.52 -16.52
C PRO A 294 17.84 23.10 -16.08
N GLU A 295 18.86 23.69 -16.71
CA GLU A 295 20.26 23.50 -16.31
C GLU A 295 20.41 23.94 -14.86
N SER A 296 20.95 23.05 -14.02
CA SER A 296 21.18 23.26 -12.59
C SER A 296 22.50 23.96 -12.33
#